data_AF-A0A8J4I872-F1
#
_entry.id   AF-A0A8J4I872-F1
#
_cell.length_a   1.000
_cell.length_b   1.000
_cell.length_c   1.000
_cell.angle_alpha   90.00
_cell.angle_beta   90.00
_cell.angle_gamma   90.00
#
_symmetry.space_group_name_H-M   'P 1'
#
loop_
_entity.id
_entity.type
_entity.pdbx_description
1 polymer ?
#
loop_
_entity_poly.entity_id
_entity_poly.type
_entity_poly.pdbx_seq_one_letter_code
_entity_poly.pdbx_strand_id
1 'polypeptide(L)'
;ADGYYYLGHVAQEVKSSRERFLIEFDKSRTLKGKVQLRMQETPLYDILHYEDARQQPLAPGDRVLAPWEAKAERFGPGTVLKIMENKEACLAPNRRGVLVNFWNGQTKEVSSDQALRI
;
A
#
# COMPACT_ATOMS: atom_id res chain seq x y z
N ALA A 1 7.11 -11.98 -9.06
CA ALA A 1 6.92 -10.61 -8.58
C ALA A 1 7.82 -10.37 -7.38
N ASP A 2 8.11 -9.12 -7.02
CA ASP A 2 9.01 -8.75 -5.90
C ASP A 2 8.32 -8.63 -4.53
N GLY A 3 7.04 -8.99 -4.44
CA GLY A 3 6.29 -9.03 -3.19
C GLY A 3 5.83 -7.68 -2.66
N TYR A 4 5.99 -6.61 -3.43
CA TYR A 4 5.51 -5.27 -3.09
C TYR A 4 4.27 -4.88 -3.88
N TYR A 5 3.46 -4.01 -3.28
CA TYR A 5 2.29 -3.37 -3.87
C TYR A 5 2.63 -1.95 -4.31
N TYR A 6 1.96 -1.49 -5.36
CA TYR A 6 2.22 -0.24 -6.04
C TYR A 6 0.91 0.50 -6.28
N LEU A 7 0.96 1.82 -6.23
CA LEU A 7 -0.17 2.66 -6.58
C LEU A 7 -0.38 2.66 -8.10
N GLY A 8 -1.65 2.63 -8.48
CA GLY A 8 -2.10 2.71 -9.86
C GLY A 8 -3.61 2.86 -9.91
N HIS A 9 -4.12 3.02 -11.12
CA HIS A 9 -5.56 3.16 -11.38
C HIS A 9 -6.02 2.17 -12.44
N VAL A 10 -7.30 1.80 -12.39
CA VAL A 10 -7.91 0.92 -13.38
C VAL A 10 -8.08 1.69 -14.68
N ALA A 11 -7.32 1.31 -15.71
CA ALA A 11 -7.41 1.91 -17.05
C ALA A 11 -8.55 1.26 -17.86
N GLN A 12 -8.71 -0.06 -17.77
CA GLN A 12 -9.71 -0.81 -18.52
C GLN A 12 -10.05 -2.16 -17.87
N GLU A 13 -11.31 -2.58 -17.96
CA GLU A 13 -11.72 -3.96 -17.69
C GLU A 13 -11.46 -4.85 -18.93
N VAL A 14 -10.79 -5.99 -18.73
CA VAL A 14 -10.41 -6.90 -19.82
C VAL A 14 -11.60 -7.75 -20.23
N LYS A 15 -12.21 -7.43 -21.38
CA LYS A 15 -13.45 -8.07 -21.86
C LYS A 15 -13.43 -9.60 -21.98
N SER A 16 -12.25 -10.20 -22.15
CA SER A 16 -12.09 -11.65 -22.32
C SER A 16 -11.99 -12.44 -21.00
N SER A 17 -11.95 -11.76 -19.85
CA SER A 17 -11.88 -12.40 -18.54
C SER A 17 -12.66 -11.59 -17.50
N ARG A 18 -13.65 -12.21 -16.83
CA ARG A 18 -14.54 -11.54 -15.87
C ARG A 18 -13.86 -10.91 -14.65
N GLU A 19 -12.56 -11.08 -14.47
CA GLU A 19 -11.85 -10.72 -13.24
C GLU A 19 -10.43 -10.20 -13.48
N ARG A 20 -10.14 -9.62 -14.65
CA ARG A 20 -8.85 -8.96 -14.91
C ARG A 20 -9.04 -7.54 -15.38
N PHE A 21 -8.12 -6.69 -14.93
CA PHE A 21 -8.12 -5.27 -15.19
C PHE A 21 -6.75 -4.86 -15.70
N LEU A 22 -6.73 -3.98 -16.69
CA LEU A 22 -5.52 -3.27 -17.10
C LEU A 22 -5.30 -2.14 -16.09
N ILE A 23 -4.24 -2.26 -15.30
CA ILE A 23 -3.85 -1.27 -14.29
C ILE A 23 -2.75 -0.40 -14.87
N GLU A 24 -2.95 0.90 -14.78
CA GLU A 24 -1.94 1.90 -15.07
C GLU A 24 -1.24 2.32 -13.78
N PHE A 25 0.06 2.07 -13.67
CA PHE A 25 0.84 2.41 -12.47
C PHE A 25 1.35 3.85 -12.50
N ASP A 26 1.29 4.53 -11.35
CA ASP A 26 1.72 5.91 -11.21
C ASP A 26 3.24 6.08 -11.42
N LYS A 27 4.01 5.00 -11.24
CA LYS A 27 5.47 4.98 -11.45
C LYS A 27 5.87 3.80 -12.33
N SER A 28 6.68 4.08 -13.35
CA SER A 28 7.25 3.02 -14.19
C SER A 28 8.37 2.29 -13.46
N ARG A 29 8.36 0.96 -13.48
CA ARG A 29 9.50 0.16 -13.02
C ARG A 29 10.66 0.32 -14.00
N THR A 30 11.82 0.77 -13.52
CA THR A 30 13.10 0.65 -14.24
C THR A 30 13.73 -0.69 -13.87
N LEU A 31 13.40 -1.75 -14.61
CA LEU A 31 14.09 -3.03 -14.42
C LEU A 31 15.34 -3.04 -15.29
N LYS A 32 16.53 -2.82 -14.70
CA LYS A 32 17.86 -2.97 -15.33
C LYS A 32 17.89 -2.56 -16.83
N GLY A 33 17.60 -1.29 -17.11
CA GLY A 33 17.69 -0.72 -18.46
C GLY A 33 16.49 -0.94 -19.39
N LYS A 34 15.43 -1.63 -18.95
CA LYS A 34 14.14 -1.69 -19.65
C LYS A 34 13.06 -1.03 -18.80
N VAL A 35 12.37 -0.05 -19.37
CA VAL A 35 11.12 0.49 -18.82
C VAL A 35 10.08 -0.61 -18.92
N GLN A 36 9.65 -1.15 -17.79
CA GLN A 36 8.50 -2.05 -17.79
C GLN A 36 7.24 -1.20 -17.95
N LEU A 37 6.33 -1.69 -18.79
CA LEU A 37 5.13 -0.99 -19.26
C LEU A 37 4.40 -0.28 -18.11
N ARG A 38 4.01 0.98 -18.37
CA ARG A 38 3.10 1.79 -17.55
C ARG A 38 1.79 1.06 -17.22
N MET A 39 1.44 0.02 -17.98
CA MET A 39 0.20 -0.74 -17.86
C MET A 39 0.45 -2.26 -17.73
N GLN A 40 -0.32 -2.93 -16.88
CA GLN A 40 -0.26 -4.38 -16.65
C GLN A 40 -1.66 -4.96 -16.45
N GLU A 41 -1.93 -6.12 -17.03
CA GLU A 41 -3.13 -6.90 -16.66
C GLU A 41 -2.95 -7.55 -15.29
N THR A 42 -3.85 -7.22 -14.37
CA THR A 42 -3.85 -7.66 -12.97
C THR A 42 -5.21 -8.24 -12.62
N PRO A 43 -5.26 -9.41 -11.97
CA PRO A 43 -6.52 -9.99 -11.53
C PRO A 43 -7.14 -9.20 -10.38
N LEU A 44 -8.47 -9.28 -10.23
CA LEU A 44 -9.23 -8.54 -9.21
C LEU A 44 -8.67 -8.73 -7.79
N TYR A 45 -8.30 -9.96 -7.44
CA TYR A 45 -7.81 -10.32 -6.10
C TYR A 45 -6.41 -9.79 -5.77
N ASP A 46 -5.69 -9.26 -6.76
CA ASP A 46 -4.40 -8.59 -6.55
C ASP A 46 -4.56 -7.05 -6.47
N ILE A 47 -5.80 -6.54 -6.56
CA ILE A 47 -6.12 -5.11 -6.51
C ILE A 47 -6.77 -4.80 -5.16
N LEU A 48 -6.23 -3.79 -4.48
CA LEU A 48 -6.77 -3.26 -3.24
C LEU A 48 -7.31 -1.85 -3.49
N HIS A 49 -8.56 -1.61 -3.10
CA HIS A 49 -9.15 -0.27 -3.22
C HIS A 49 -8.51 0.66 -2.19
N TYR A 50 -7.69 1.60 -2.68
CA TYR A 50 -6.83 2.43 -1.84
C TYR A 50 -7.61 3.25 -0.80
N GLU A 51 -8.67 3.92 -1.20
CA GLU A 51 -9.46 4.77 -0.29
C GLU A 51 -10.22 3.94 0.75
N ASP A 52 -10.71 2.76 0.39
CA ASP A 52 -11.44 1.90 1.33
C ASP A 52 -10.48 1.36 2.39
N ALA A 53 -9.27 0.97 1.97
CA ALA A 53 -8.25 0.44 2.86
C ALA A 53 -7.68 1.52 3.83
N ARG A 54 -7.75 2.81 3.47
CA ARG A 54 -7.35 3.95 4.33
C ARG A 54 -8.39 4.31 5.38
N GLN A 55 -9.67 4.10 5.08
CA GLN A 55 -10.75 4.48 5.99
C GLN A 55 -10.90 3.51 7.17
N GLN A 56 -10.25 2.35 7.10
CA GLN A 56 -10.34 1.35 8.16
C GLN A 56 -9.44 1.72 9.35
N PRO A 57 -10.00 1.83 10.56
CA PRO A 57 -9.19 2.06 11.76
C PRO A 57 -8.27 0.86 11.98
N LEU A 58 -7.01 1.17 12.27
CA LEU A 58 -6.00 0.18 12.61
C LEU A 58 -6.07 -0.18 14.09
N ALA A 59 -5.72 -1.42 14.40
CA ALA A 59 -5.53 -1.97 15.74
C ALA A 59 -4.22 -2.77 15.80
N PRO A 60 -3.56 -2.87 16.97
CA PRO A 60 -2.48 -3.84 17.16
C PRO A 60 -2.92 -5.25 16.78
N GLY A 61 -2.09 -5.94 15.99
CA GLY A 61 -2.37 -7.26 15.43
C GLY A 61 -2.97 -7.24 14.02
N ASP A 62 -3.43 -6.09 13.51
CA ASP A 62 -3.96 -5.99 12.15
C ASP A 62 -2.87 -6.22 11.10
N ARG A 63 -3.26 -6.88 10.00
CA ARG A 63 -2.44 -7.00 8.80
C ARG A 63 -2.62 -5.75 7.94
N VAL A 64 -1.50 -5.22 7.49
CA VAL A 64 -1.47 -3.97 6.72
C VAL A 64 -0.49 -4.04 5.57
N LEU A 65 -0.74 -3.21 4.56
CA LEU A 65 0.27 -2.74 3.63
C LEU A 65 0.78 -1.39 4.10
N ALA A 66 2.10 -1.28 4.26
CA ALA A 66 2.74 -0.05 4.72
C ALA A 66 3.90 0.35 3.81
N PRO A 67 4.22 1.66 3.71
CA PRO A 67 5.34 2.15 2.91
C PRO A 67 6.65 1.47 3.30
N TRP A 68 7.27 0.82 2.33
CA TRP A 68 8.57 0.20 2.51
C TRP A 68 9.72 1.19 2.28
N GLU A 69 9.57 2.07 1.28
CA GLU A 69 10.57 3.06 0.85
C GLU A 69 10.13 4.49 1.19
N ALA A 70 11.11 5.40 1.25
CA ALA A 70 10.83 6.82 1.40
C ALA A 70 9.95 7.30 0.24
N LYS A 71 8.96 8.16 0.53
CA LYS A 71 7.93 8.67 -0.42
C LYS A 71 6.79 7.70 -0.76
N ALA A 72 6.63 6.59 -0.02
CA ALA A 72 5.52 5.65 -0.20
C ALA A 72 5.38 5.14 -1.64
N GLU A 73 6.51 4.90 -2.31
CA GLU A 73 6.51 4.41 -3.70
C GLU A 73 6.12 2.93 -3.80
N ARG A 74 6.40 2.18 -2.74
CA ARG A 74 6.20 0.73 -2.65
C ARG A 74 5.66 0.39 -1.28
N PHE A 75 4.64 -0.45 -1.26
CA PHE A 75 4.03 -0.93 -0.03
C PHE A 75 4.36 -2.40 0.17
N GLY A 76 4.75 -2.75 1.39
CA GLY A 76 5.03 -4.14 1.77
C GLY A 76 4.03 -4.62 2.82
N PRO A 77 3.76 -5.94 2.88
CA PRO A 77 2.94 -6.50 3.94
C PRO A 77 3.62 -6.42 5.30
N GLY A 78 2.83 -6.15 6.33
CA GLY A 78 3.28 -6.11 7.70
C GLY A 78 2.14 -6.27 8.69
N THR A 79 2.48 -6.28 9.97
CA THR A 79 1.56 -6.38 11.09
C THR A 79 1.73 -5.17 11.99
N VAL A 80 0.63 -4.54 12.39
CA VAL A 80 0.65 -3.43 13.33
C VAL A 80 1.04 -3.95 14.72
N LEU A 81 2.09 -3.40 15.30
CA LEU A 81 2.52 -3.70 16.67
C LEU A 81 1.87 -2.76 17.69
N LYS A 82 1.81 -1.47 17.35
CA LYS A 82 1.31 -0.43 18.26
C LYS A 82 0.85 0.79 17.48
N ILE A 83 -0.19 1.44 17.99
CA ILE A 83 -0.64 2.77 17.54
C ILE A 83 -0.05 3.81 18.48
N MET A 84 0.56 4.83 17.91
CA MET A 84 1.14 5.96 18.61
C MET A 84 0.21 7.15 18.45
N GLU A 85 -0.41 7.55 19.56
CA GLU A 85 -1.14 8.82 19.64
C GLU A 85 -0.12 9.94 19.82
N ASN A 86 -0.02 10.84 18.84
CA ASN A 86 0.73 12.07 18.99
C ASN A 86 -0.06 13.00 19.91
N LYS A 87 0.36 13.13 21.16
CA LYS A 87 -0.32 13.94 22.18
C LYS A 87 -0.15 15.44 21.91
N GLU A 88 0.79 15.82 21.05
CA GLU A 88 1.09 17.21 20.70
C GLU A 88 0.21 17.75 19.55
N ALA A 89 -0.57 16.90 18.87
CA ALA A 89 -1.40 17.28 17.73
C ALA A 89 -2.87 17.55 18.11
N CYS A 90 -3.13 18.46 19.06
CA CYS A 90 -4.48 19.00 19.28
C CYS A 90 -5.04 19.78 18.06
N LEU A 91 -4.25 19.99 17.00
CA LEU A 91 -4.59 20.88 15.88
C LEU A 91 -4.70 20.16 14.52
N ALA A 92 -4.44 18.84 14.43
CA ALA A 92 -4.59 18.10 13.18
C ALA A 92 -5.10 16.67 13.44
N PRO A 93 -6.35 16.32 13.05
CA PRO A 93 -7.00 15.07 13.45
C PRO A 93 -6.37 13.78 12.86
N ASN A 94 -5.27 13.85 12.11
CA ASN A 94 -4.85 12.76 11.21
C ASN A 94 -3.37 12.33 11.28
N ARG A 95 -2.57 12.78 12.26
CA ARG A 95 -1.17 12.34 12.39
C ARG A 95 -0.97 11.39 13.57
N ARG A 96 -1.55 10.20 13.48
CA ARG A 96 -1.21 9.09 14.38
C ARG A 96 -0.08 8.28 13.75
N GLY A 97 0.98 8.03 14.51
CA GLY A 97 2.05 7.12 14.09
C GLY A 97 1.63 5.68 14.33
N VAL A 98 2.14 4.75 13.53
CA VAL A 98 1.88 3.31 13.68
C VAL A 98 3.20 2.58 13.53
N LEU A 99 3.49 1.69 14.47
CA LEU A 99 4.66 0.83 14.42
C LEU A 99 4.29 -0.47 13.70
N VAL A 100 4.93 -0.76 12.57
CA VAL A 100 4.63 -1.92 11.73
C VAL A 100 5.84 -2.84 11.67
N ASN A 101 5.62 -4.13 11.93
CA ASN A 101 6.59 -5.18 11.68
C ASN A 101 6.37 -5.77 10.29
N PHE A 102 7.37 -5.67 9.42
CA PHE A 102 7.29 -6.16 8.05
C PHE A 102 7.64 -7.63 7.95
N TRP A 103 7.20 -8.26 6.85
CA TRP A 103 7.46 -9.66 6.53
C TRP A 103 8.94 -10.06 6.54
N ASN A 104 9.85 -9.11 6.37
CA ASN A 104 11.30 -9.33 6.39
C ASN A 104 11.96 -9.09 7.76
N GLY A 105 11.16 -8.95 8.82
CA GLY A 105 11.62 -8.77 10.20
C GLY A 105 12.05 -7.34 10.55
N GLN A 106 12.00 -6.39 9.62
CA GLN A 106 12.23 -4.98 9.93
C GLN A 106 10.99 -4.36 10.58
N THR A 107 11.20 -3.57 11.62
CA THR A 107 10.15 -2.76 12.23
C THR A 107 10.35 -1.30 11.87
N LYS A 108 9.30 -0.62 11.38
CA LYS A 108 9.34 0.81 11.06
C LYS A 108 8.12 1.54 11.60
N GLU A 109 8.32 2.80 11.96
CA GLU A 109 7.24 3.75 12.22
C GLU A 109 6.77 4.34 10.91
N VAL A 110 5.47 4.25 10.66
CA VAL A 110 4.78 4.80 9.49
C VAL A 110 3.60 5.63 9.95
N SER A 111 3.15 6.56 9.13
CA SER A 111 1.95 7.34 9.44
C SER A 111 0.68 6.52 9.17
N SER A 112 -0.34 6.68 10.00
CA SER A 112 -1.60 5.92 9.89
C SER A 112 -2.33 6.15 8.56
N ASP A 113 -2.15 7.32 7.94
CA ASP A 113 -2.73 7.66 6.63
C ASP A 113 -2.07 6.93 5.46
N GLN A 114 -0.90 6.32 5.69
CA GLN A 114 -0.14 5.56 4.70
C GLN A 114 -0.20 4.05 4.96
N ALA A 115 -0.59 3.59 6.14
CA ALA A 115 -0.79 2.17 6.42
C ALA A 115 -2.23 1.77 6.05
N LEU A 116 -2.36 0.79 5.15
CA LEU A 116 -3.61 0.31 4.59
C LEU A 116 -3.97 -1.04 5.20
N ARG A 117 -5.17 -1.22 5.75
CA ARG A 117 -5.60 -2.52 6.26
C ARG A 117 -5.98 -3.46 5.11
N ILE A 118 -5.58 -4.74 5.22
CA ILE A 118 -5.83 -5.79 4.21
C ILE A 118 -6.53 -7.01 4.80
#